data_AF-A0AAD3DSC7-F1
#
_entry.id   AF-A0AAD3DSC7-F1
#
_cell.length_a   1.000
_cell.length_b   1.000
_cell.length_c   1.000
_cell.angle_alpha   90.00
_cell.angle_beta   90.00
_cell.angle_gamma   90.00
#
_symmetry.space_group_name_H-M   'P 1'
#
loop_
_entity.id
_entity.type
_entity.pdbx_description
1 polymer ?
#
loop_
_entity_poly.entity_id
_entity_poly.type
_entity_poly.pdbx_seq_one_letter_code
_entity_poly.pdbx_strand_id
1 'polypeptide(L)'
;RIKRKIYPDRTLSNINQMQDGTERCRIRWAVDVEAEMEHGRFHQYLRLLPANDQEQVLRFLQPIDQQRALASRLLQRCSVCHALGVPWSAVTLSLTKGRKPFTTN
;
A
#
# COMPACT_ATOMS: atom_id res chain seq x y z
N ARG A 1 -16.53 -27.49 -8.92
CA ARG A 1 -17.63 -26.58 -8.47
C ARG A 1 -17.03 -25.43 -7.68
N ILE A 2 -16.65 -24.33 -8.35
CA ILE A 2 -15.88 -23.22 -7.77
C ILE A 2 -16.86 -22.23 -7.12
N LYS A 3 -16.79 -22.04 -5.79
CA LYS A 3 -17.62 -21.07 -5.07
C LYS A 3 -16.99 -19.67 -5.18
N ARG A 4 -17.51 -18.82 -6.07
CA ARG A 4 -17.19 -17.38 -6.08
C ARG A 4 -17.98 -16.73 -4.94
N LYS A 5 -17.28 -16.16 -3.95
CA LYS A 5 -17.89 -15.42 -2.84
C LYS A 5 -17.96 -13.94 -3.26
N ILE A 6 -19.13 -13.51 -3.69
CA ILE A 6 -19.45 -12.11 -4.03
C ILE A 6 -19.64 -11.35 -2.70
N TYR A 7 -18.98 -10.21 -2.53
CA TYR A 7 -19.27 -9.29 -1.42
C TYR A 7 -20.09 -8.11 -1.98
N PRO A 8 -21.21 -7.73 -1.34
CA PRO A 8 -22.00 -6.60 -1.81
C PRO A 8 -21.29 -5.28 -1.49
N ASP A 9 -21.49 -4.32 -2.40
CA ASP A 9 -21.00 -2.95 -2.30
C ASP A 9 -21.73 -2.21 -1.17
N ARG A 10 -20.99 -1.61 -0.23
CA ARG A 10 -21.55 -0.93 0.94
C ARG A 10 -21.79 0.53 0.56
N THR A 11 -22.98 0.81 0.03
CA THR A 11 -23.45 2.18 -0.25
C THR A 11 -23.51 3.02 1.03
N LEU A 12 -23.09 4.28 0.88
CA LEU A 12 -23.00 5.34 1.88
C LEU A 12 -24.37 5.72 2.45
N SER A 13 -24.77 5.10 3.55
CA SER A 13 -25.88 5.60 4.38
C SER A 13 -25.87 4.95 5.75
N ASN A 14 -25.20 5.60 6.71
CA ASN A 14 -25.54 5.68 8.15
C ASN A 14 -24.27 5.91 8.98
N ILE A 15 -23.94 7.19 9.14
CA ILE A 15 -22.97 7.68 10.11
C ILE A 15 -23.78 7.97 11.37
N ASN A 16 -23.97 6.98 12.24
CA ASN A 16 -24.22 7.10 13.69
C ASN A 16 -24.67 5.75 14.26
N GLN A 17 -23.73 5.04 14.92
CA GLN A 17 -23.90 4.33 16.20
C GLN A 17 -22.83 3.24 16.38
N MET A 18 -21.92 3.54 17.31
CA MET A 18 -21.25 2.66 18.28
C MET A 18 -20.87 1.21 17.93
N GLN A 19 -19.54 0.99 18.02
CA GLN A 19 -18.89 -0.10 18.73
C GLN A 19 -19.29 -1.55 18.36
N ASP A 20 -18.74 -2.03 17.25
CA ASP A 20 -18.36 -3.44 17.12
C ASP A 20 -16.83 -3.52 16.92
N GLY A 21 -16.19 -4.31 17.77
CA GLY A 21 -14.74 -4.43 17.85
C GLY A 21 -14.19 -5.17 16.64
N THR A 22 -13.46 -4.44 15.79
CA THR A 22 -12.56 -4.98 14.75
C THR A 22 -13.24 -5.44 13.44
N GLU A 23 -14.09 -4.61 12.83
CA GLU A 23 -14.15 -4.64 11.36
C GLU A 23 -12.78 -4.19 10.82
N ARG A 24 -11.85 -5.14 10.64
CA ARG A 24 -10.56 -4.88 9.99
C ARG A 24 -10.86 -4.24 8.65
N CYS A 25 -10.49 -2.97 8.48
CA CYS A 25 -10.68 -2.24 7.24
C CYS A 25 -10.01 -3.05 6.11
N ARG A 26 -10.83 -3.74 5.31
CA ARG A 26 -10.35 -4.69 4.31
C ARG A 26 -10.16 -3.94 3.00
N ILE A 27 -9.03 -3.27 2.90
CA ILE A 27 -8.67 -2.52 1.70
C ILE A 27 -8.15 -3.48 0.63
N ARG A 28 -8.56 -3.25 -0.62
CA ARG A 28 -8.08 -3.97 -1.81
C ARG A 28 -7.72 -2.93 -2.87
N TRP A 29 -6.43 -2.75 -3.07
CA TRP A 29 -5.90 -1.88 -4.11
C TRP A 29 -5.17 -2.71 -5.15
N ALA A 30 -5.26 -2.26 -6.39
CA ALA A 30 -4.50 -2.74 -7.53
C ALA A 30 -3.98 -1.50 -8.27
N VAL A 31 -2.84 -1.64 -8.92
CA VAL A 31 -2.27 -0.61 -9.78
C VAL A 31 -1.84 -1.25 -11.07
N ASP A 32 -2.06 -0.55 -12.17
CA ASP A 32 -1.48 -0.91 -13.46
C ASP A 32 -0.05 -0.38 -13.51
N VAL A 33 0.91 -1.29 -13.39
CA VAL A 33 2.33 -0.95 -13.32
C VAL A 33 2.85 -0.51 -14.69
N GLU A 34 2.38 -1.13 -15.77
CA GLU A 34 2.85 -0.85 -17.13
C GLU A 34 2.38 0.55 -17.55
N ALA A 35 1.11 0.87 -17.30
CA ALA A 35 0.60 2.22 -17.50
C ALA A 35 1.39 3.25 -16.69
N GLU A 36 1.72 2.99 -15.42
CA GLU A 36 2.51 3.95 -14.62
C GLU A 36 3.96 4.12 -15.12
N MET A 37 4.56 3.12 -15.76
CA MET A 37 5.87 3.27 -16.41
C MET A 37 5.79 4.22 -17.61
N GLU A 38 4.73 4.11 -18.42
CA GLU A 38 4.52 4.99 -19.59
C GLU A 38 4.38 6.46 -19.18
N HIS A 39 3.82 6.74 -18.00
CA HIS A 39 3.73 8.09 -17.47
C HIS A 39 5.11 8.69 -17.08
N GLY A 40 6.16 7.88 -16.93
CA GLY A 40 7.52 8.36 -16.70
C GLY A 40 7.77 9.06 -15.35
N ARG A 41 6.89 8.87 -14.35
CA ARG A 41 6.97 9.55 -13.04
C ARG A 41 7.78 8.82 -11.97
N PHE A 42 8.53 7.77 -12.35
CA PHE A 42 9.27 6.90 -11.42
C PHE A 42 10.09 7.68 -10.38
N HIS A 43 10.95 8.60 -10.81
CA HIS A 43 11.82 9.35 -9.90
C HIS A 43 11.06 10.33 -8.99
N GLN A 44 9.94 10.89 -9.46
CA GLN A 44 9.11 11.78 -8.64
C GLN A 44 8.50 10.99 -7.48
N TYR A 45 7.98 9.80 -7.78
CA TYR A 45 7.41 8.89 -6.78
C TYR A 45 8.45 8.25 -5.87
N LEU A 46 9.64 7.93 -6.39
CA LEU A 46 10.74 7.40 -5.59
C LEU A 46 11.13 8.37 -4.47
N ARG A 47 11.14 9.68 -4.74
CA ARG A 47 11.44 10.71 -3.74
C ARG A 47 10.44 10.79 -2.58
N LEU A 48 9.27 10.17 -2.70
CA LEU A 48 8.29 10.09 -1.61
C LEU A 48 8.66 9.04 -0.55
N LEU A 49 9.59 8.13 -0.87
CA LEU A 49 10.05 7.08 0.04
C LEU A 49 11.26 7.53 0.87
N PRO A 50 11.45 6.99 2.09
CA PRO A 50 12.70 7.13 2.82
C PRO A 50 13.89 6.55 2.05
N ALA A 51 15.10 7.07 2.28
CA ALA A 51 16.31 6.67 1.53
C ALA A 51 16.56 5.15 1.51
N ASN A 52 16.35 4.46 2.64
CA ASN A 52 16.52 3.00 2.71
C ASN A 52 15.55 2.25 1.78
N ASP A 53 14.29 2.71 1.70
CA ASP A 53 13.30 2.12 0.80
C ASP A 53 13.62 2.45 -0.67
N GLN A 54 14.13 3.66 -0.95
CA GLN A 54 14.61 4.02 -2.29
C GLN A 54 15.72 3.08 -2.76
N GLU A 55 16.72 2.83 -1.91
CA GLU A 55 17.80 1.89 -2.23
C GLU A 55 17.28 0.48 -2.49
N GLN A 56 16.34 -0.02 -1.68
CA GLN A 56 15.74 -1.33 -1.90
C GLN A 56 15.01 -1.44 -3.24
N VAL A 57 14.30 -0.38 -3.64
CA VAL A 57 13.64 -0.31 -4.96
C VAL A 57 14.67 -0.31 -6.09
N LEU A 58 15.74 0.46 -5.96
CA LEU A 58 16.77 0.59 -6.99
C LEU A 58 17.67 -0.65 -7.14
N ARG A 59 17.67 -1.57 -6.17
CA ARG A 59 18.43 -2.83 -6.25
C ARG A 59 17.89 -3.83 -7.27
N PHE A 60 16.63 -3.69 -7.71
CA PHE A 60 16.09 -4.57 -8.74
C PHE A 60 16.75 -4.29 -10.09
N LEU A 61 17.11 -5.36 -10.82
CA LEU A 61 17.79 -5.23 -12.10
C LEU A 61 16.85 -4.75 -13.22
N GLN A 62 15.64 -5.29 -13.25
CA GLN A 62 14.69 -5.01 -14.32
C GLN A 62 13.86 -3.76 -13.99
N PRO A 63 13.71 -2.79 -14.91
CA PRO A 63 12.92 -1.57 -14.66
C PRO A 63 11.47 -1.84 -14.24
N ILE A 64 10.85 -2.88 -14.82
CA ILE A 64 9.49 -3.29 -14.44
C ILE A 64 9.42 -3.76 -12.99
N ASP A 65 10.45 -4.43 -12.48
CA ASP A 65 10.50 -4.89 -11.09
C ASP A 65 10.80 -3.73 -10.13
N GLN A 66 11.62 -2.76 -10.56
CA GLN A 66 11.77 -1.50 -9.83
C GLN A 66 10.43 -0.76 -9.70
N GLN A 67 9.64 -0.65 -10.78
CA GLN A 67 8.33 -0.02 -10.75
C GLN A 67 7.36 -0.80 -9.83
N ARG A 68 7.33 -2.13 -9.91
CA ARG A 68 6.51 -2.97 -9.00
C ARG A 68 6.90 -2.76 -7.54
N ALA A 69 8.21 -2.72 -7.25
CA ALA A 69 8.72 -2.48 -5.91
C ALA A 69 8.32 -1.08 -5.41
N LEU A 70 8.48 -0.05 -6.23
CA LEU A 70 8.08 1.32 -5.91
C LEU A 70 6.58 1.41 -5.58
N ALA A 71 5.74 0.90 -6.48
CA ALA A 71 4.30 0.88 -6.29
C ALA A 71 3.90 0.13 -5.00
N SER A 72 4.51 -1.03 -4.74
CA SER A 72 4.28 -1.80 -3.52
C SER A 72 4.60 -1.00 -2.26
N ARG A 73 5.74 -0.28 -2.23
CA ARG A 73 6.13 0.53 -1.07
C ARG A 73 5.20 1.71 -0.85
N LEU A 74 4.79 2.40 -1.92
CA LEU A 74 3.83 3.50 -1.83
C LEU A 74 2.48 3.02 -1.33
N LEU A 75 1.96 1.93 -1.88
CA LEU A 75 0.68 1.35 -1.45
C LEU A 75 0.72 0.89 0.01
N GLN A 76 1.84 0.31 0.47
CA GLN A 76 2.02 -0.04 1.88
C GLN A 76 1.94 1.20 2.78
N ARG A 77 2.65 2.29 2.44
CA ARG A 77 2.60 3.54 3.21
C ARG A 77 1.21 4.17 3.20
N CYS A 78 0.57 4.25 2.03
CA CYS A 78 -0.82 4.71 1.91
C CYS A 78 -1.77 3.88 2.78
N SER A 79 -1.56 2.56 2.86
CA SER A 79 -2.38 1.66 3.67
C SER A 79 -2.23 1.98 5.16
N VAL A 80 -1.01 2.29 5.62
CA VAL A 80 -0.77 2.71 7.01
C VAL A 80 -1.43 4.05 7.31
N CYS A 81 -1.25 5.06 6.44
CA CYS A 81 -1.92 6.36 6.59
C CYS A 81 -3.44 6.18 6.70
N HIS A 82 -4.03 5.39 5.79
CA HIS A 82 -5.47 5.18 5.76
C HIS A 82 -5.97 4.35 6.94
N ALA A 83 -5.24 3.32 7.36
CA ALA A 83 -5.67 2.43 8.44
C ALA A 83 -5.49 3.04 9.84
N LEU A 84 -4.43 3.84 10.05
CA LEU A 84 -4.07 4.40 11.35
C LEU A 84 -4.33 5.90 11.48
N GLY A 85 -4.67 6.60 10.40
CA GLY A 85 -4.88 8.06 10.41
C GLY A 85 -3.61 8.88 10.65
N VAL A 86 -2.43 8.28 10.48
CA VAL A 86 -1.14 8.96 10.66
C VAL A 86 -0.71 9.72 9.39
N PRO A 87 0.00 10.86 9.51
CA PRO A 87 0.50 11.58 8.35
C PRO A 87 1.59 10.80 7.63
N TRP A 88 1.75 11.06 6.32
CA TRP A 88 2.73 10.35 5.46
C TRP A 88 4.15 10.34 6.03
N SER A 89 4.60 11.47 6.59
CA SER A 89 5.94 11.61 7.19
C SER A 89 6.14 10.76 8.44
N ALA A 90 5.07 10.42 9.16
CA ALA A 90 5.14 9.61 10.37
C ALA A 90 5.15 8.10 10.11
N VAL A 91 4.83 7.66 8.88
CA VAL A 91 4.74 6.22 8.57
C VAL A 91 6.11 5.55 8.69
N THR A 92 6.17 4.55 9.57
CA THR A 92 7.33 3.70 9.84
C THR A 92 7.00 2.26 9.45
N LEU A 93 7.71 1.76 8.43
CA LEU A 93 7.59 0.37 7.98
C LEU A 93 8.86 -0.39 8.37
N SER A 94 8.68 -1.53 9.01
CA SER A 94 9.75 -2.46 9.38
C SER A 94 9.50 -3.84 8.76
N LEU A 95 10.54 -4.66 8.70
CA LEU A 95 10.46 -6.03 8.21
C LEU A 95 10.57 -7.01 9.37
N THR A 96 9.69 -8.01 9.39
CA THR A 96 9.84 -9.16 10.28
C THR A 96 11.08 -9.99 9.90
N LYS A 97 11.49 -10.94 10.75
CA LYS A 97 12.56 -11.92 10.42
C LYS A 97 12.29 -12.66 9.10
N GLY A 98 11.02 -12.89 8.75
CA GLY A 98 10.59 -13.47 7.47
C GLY A 98 10.36 -12.46 6.34
N ARG A 99 10.88 -11.23 6.46
CA ARG A 99 10.74 -10.13 5.48
C ARG A 99 9.31 -9.68 5.18
N LYS A 100 8.33 -10.06 6.00
CA LYS A 100 6.97 -9.50 5.89
C LYS A 100 6.96 -8.08 6.45
N PRO A 101 6.46 -7.08 5.71
CA PRO A 101 6.36 -5.72 6.18
C PRO A 101 5.31 -5.59 7.29
N PHE A 102 5.63 -4.83 8.33
CA PHE A 102 4.73 -4.45 9.41
C PHE A 102 4.96 -2.99 9.81
N THR A 103 3.95 -2.37 10.41
CA THR A 103 4.05 -1.00 10.93
C THR A 103 4.30 -1.02 12.44
N THR A 104 5.10 -0.08 12.93
CA THR A 104 5.34 0.15 14.38
C THR A 104 4.69 1.43 14.90
N ASN A 105 3.91 2.09 14.04
CA ASN A 105 3.11 3.27 14.41
C ASN A 105 1.96 2.93 15.34
#